data_AF-A0A524EUB0-F1
#
_entry.id   AF-A0A524EUB0-F1
#
_cell.length_a   1.000
_cell.length_b   1.000
_cell.length_c   1.000
_cell.angle_alpha   90.00
_cell.angle_beta   90.00
_cell.angle_gamma   90.00
#
_symmetry.space_group_name_H-M   'P 1'
#
loop_
_entity.id
_entity.type
_entity.pdbx_description
1 polymer ?
#
loop_
_entity_poly.entity_id
_entity_poly.type
_entity_poly.pdbx_seq_one_letter_code
_entity_poly.pdbx_strand_id
1 'polypeptide(L)'
;MIIKEDLKEAKERMRAWWDHESTDRPVISYNIPEGTGSEKALFASSALNFNLGKDWDAIEPILDDIETYGDGVVWGGESIPRYFPNYGPGVMAAVLGVTPEYKGGTIWFHRKTDLKDIVSVLEDAKINDTNEWYRRLKRTTRIAAERGAKHGYVVAMTDLGGILDILVSFLGPTDVIVQMRRNPELIDTCRVIIMEKYLKVYDELQNIINSAGCDGMDTW
;
A
#
# COMPACT_ATOMS: atom_id res chain seq x y z
N MET A 1 -22.35 -6.03 5.79
CA MET A 1 -21.88 -6.29 4.40
C MET A 1 -22.07 -4.98 3.68
N ILE A 2 -21.03 -4.44 3.05
CA ILE A 2 -21.13 -3.13 2.40
C ILE A 2 -21.88 -3.31 1.08
N ILE A 3 -22.91 -2.49 0.85
CA ILE A 3 -23.72 -2.56 -0.37
C ILE A 3 -23.44 -1.35 -1.26
N LYS A 4 -22.96 -1.61 -2.47
CA LYS A 4 -22.93 -0.65 -3.58
C LYS A 4 -23.75 -1.25 -4.73
N GLU A 5 -24.92 -0.67 -4.98
CA GLU A 5 -25.91 -1.22 -5.93
C GLU A 5 -25.37 -1.32 -7.35
N ASP A 6 -24.56 -0.33 -7.76
CA ASP A 6 -23.96 -0.19 -9.09
C ASP A 6 -22.49 -0.68 -9.14
N LEU A 7 -22.08 -1.58 -8.23
CA LEU A 7 -20.68 -2.04 -8.14
C LEU A 7 -20.17 -2.64 -9.45
N LYS A 8 -21.02 -3.38 -10.15
CA LYS A 8 -20.66 -4.02 -11.42
C LYS A 8 -20.41 -2.97 -12.51
N GLU A 9 -21.34 -2.04 -12.67
CA GLU A 9 -21.23 -0.94 -13.64
C GLU A 9 -20.02 -0.05 -13.34
N ALA A 10 -19.77 0.24 -12.05
CA ALA A 10 -18.60 1.00 -11.61
C ALA A 10 -17.29 0.31 -12.01
N LYS A 11 -17.17 -1.00 -11.78
CA LYS A 11 -16.00 -1.80 -12.19
C LYS A 11 -15.83 -1.83 -13.71
N GLU A 12 -16.91 -2.02 -14.46
CA GLU A 12 -16.87 -2.03 -15.93
C GLU A 12 -16.41 -0.69 -16.49
N ARG A 13 -16.93 0.44 -15.97
CA ARG A 13 -16.48 1.77 -16.41
C ARG A 13 -15.03 2.05 -16.02
N MET A 14 -14.59 1.62 -14.83
CA MET A 14 -13.20 1.74 -14.41
C MET A 14 -12.27 0.97 -15.36
N ARG A 15 -12.62 -0.26 -15.77
CA ARG A 15 -11.86 -1.05 -16.75
C ARG A 15 -11.81 -0.35 -18.11
N ALA A 16 -12.96 0.07 -18.64
CA ALA A 16 -13.05 0.78 -19.91
C ALA A 16 -12.17 2.04 -19.94
N TRP A 17 -12.14 2.79 -18.84
CA TRP A 17 -11.27 3.97 -18.71
C TRP A 17 -9.78 3.61 -18.72
N TRP A 18 -9.37 2.57 -17.99
CA TRP A 18 -7.99 2.07 -17.99
C TRP A 18 -7.56 1.52 -19.35
N ASP A 19 -8.48 0.94 -20.11
CA ASP A 19 -8.27 0.42 -21.47
C ASP A 19 -8.36 1.52 -22.55
N HIS A 20 -8.44 2.80 -22.14
CA HIS A 20 -8.55 3.98 -23.02
C HIS A 20 -9.79 3.97 -23.93
N GLU A 21 -10.84 3.26 -23.54
CA GLU A 21 -12.12 3.28 -24.23
C GLU A 21 -12.85 4.60 -23.97
N SER A 22 -13.67 5.02 -24.94
CA SER A 22 -14.50 6.22 -24.79
C SER A 22 -15.68 5.92 -23.87
N THR A 23 -15.78 6.64 -22.77
CA THR A 23 -16.93 6.60 -21.85
C THR A 23 -17.90 7.74 -22.13
N ASP A 24 -19.15 7.59 -21.69
CA ASP A 24 -20.21 8.58 -21.79
C ASP A 24 -19.98 9.83 -20.92
N ARG A 25 -19.19 9.68 -19.86
CA ARG A 25 -18.76 10.74 -18.94
C ARG A 25 -17.41 10.40 -18.29
N PRO A 26 -16.72 11.37 -17.67
CA PRO A 26 -15.53 11.09 -16.86
C PRO A 26 -15.80 10.08 -15.74
N VAL A 27 -14.78 9.28 -15.41
CA VAL A 27 -14.73 8.44 -14.21
C VAL A 27 -14.47 9.33 -13.00
N ILE A 28 -15.33 9.24 -11.99
CA ILE A 28 -15.22 10.04 -10.76
C ILE A 28 -15.51 9.14 -9.57
N SER A 29 -14.72 9.27 -8.52
CA SER A 29 -14.93 8.56 -7.24
C SER A 29 -15.06 9.59 -6.12
N TYR A 30 -16.07 9.44 -5.27
CA TYR A 30 -16.26 10.27 -4.08
C TYR A 30 -16.94 9.47 -2.98
N ASN A 31 -16.77 9.91 -1.74
CA ASN A 31 -17.35 9.25 -0.58
C ASN A 31 -18.13 10.26 0.27
N ILE A 32 -19.31 9.87 0.76
CA ILE A 32 -20.12 10.68 1.67
C ILE A 32 -20.46 9.85 2.92
N PRO A 33 -20.06 10.27 4.13
CA PRO A 33 -20.46 9.60 5.36
C PRO A 33 -21.88 10.04 5.76
N GLU A 34 -22.90 9.23 5.45
CA GLU A 34 -24.31 9.54 5.74
C GLU A 34 -24.86 8.79 6.95
N GLY A 35 -24.41 7.54 7.16
CA GLY A 35 -24.83 6.70 8.27
C GLY A 35 -24.14 7.05 9.60
N THR A 36 -24.74 6.66 10.71
CA THR A 36 -24.13 6.84 12.04
C THR A 36 -22.81 6.06 12.14
N GLY A 37 -21.71 6.75 12.46
CA GLY A 37 -20.38 6.15 12.60
C GLY A 37 -19.64 5.94 11.27
N SER A 38 -20.25 6.28 10.14
CA SER A 38 -19.67 6.10 8.79
C SER A 38 -18.39 6.92 8.56
N GLU A 39 -18.18 8.00 9.32
CA GLU A 39 -16.92 8.75 9.34
C GLU A 39 -15.73 7.90 9.80
N LYS A 40 -15.97 6.92 10.68
CA LYS A 40 -14.94 5.98 11.14
C LYS A 40 -14.58 5.00 10.04
N ALA A 41 -15.55 4.43 9.34
CA ALA A 41 -15.30 3.56 8.19
C ALA A 41 -14.59 4.30 7.06
N LEU A 42 -14.99 5.54 6.78
CA LEU A 42 -14.35 6.37 5.77
C LEU A 42 -12.91 6.71 6.16
N PHE A 43 -12.64 7.03 7.43
CA PHE A 43 -11.26 7.20 7.90
C PHE A 43 -10.49 5.87 7.85
N ALA A 44 -11.09 4.75 8.27
CA ALA A 44 -10.48 3.43 8.28
C ALA A 44 -10.04 2.97 6.88
N SER A 45 -10.81 3.30 5.85
CA SER A 45 -10.52 3.01 4.43
C SER A 45 -9.59 4.03 3.76
N SER A 46 -9.25 5.13 4.43
CA SER A 46 -8.52 6.26 3.83
C SER A 46 -7.01 6.01 3.71
N ALA A 47 -6.44 6.52 2.61
CA ALA A 47 -5.01 6.77 2.44
C ALA A 47 -4.36 7.63 3.52
N LEU A 48 -5.14 8.35 4.34
CA LEU A 48 -4.64 9.19 5.43
C LEU A 48 -4.60 8.46 6.78
N ASN A 49 -5.03 7.21 6.83
CA ASN A 49 -5.03 6.44 8.06
C ASN A 49 -3.71 5.70 8.29
N PHE A 50 -2.83 6.31 9.09
CA PHE A 50 -1.56 5.72 9.52
C PHE A 50 -1.66 5.03 10.89
N ASN A 51 -2.84 4.55 11.32
CA ASN A 51 -3.01 3.92 12.63
C ASN A 51 -2.17 2.64 12.79
N LEU A 52 -1.86 1.93 11.70
CA LEU A 52 -0.89 0.83 11.72
C LEU A 52 0.51 1.29 12.18
N GLY A 53 0.83 2.58 12.11
CA GLY A 53 2.06 3.13 12.67
C GLY A 53 2.07 3.23 14.20
N LYS A 54 0.89 3.31 14.83
CA LYS A 54 0.76 3.34 16.30
C LYS A 54 0.97 1.95 16.89
N ASP A 55 0.45 0.95 16.20
CA ASP A 55 0.62 -0.47 16.49
C ASP A 55 0.67 -1.25 15.17
N TRP A 56 1.86 -1.75 14.85
CA TRP A 56 2.18 -2.39 13.58
C TRP A 56 1.35 -3.63 13.28
N ASP A 57 0.76 -4.24 14.30
CA ASP A 57 0.04 -5.51 14.22
C ASP A 57 -1.48 -5.35 14.49
N ALA A 58 -1.96 -4.13 14.73
CA ALA A 58 -3.37 -3.82 15.06
C ALA A 58 -4.27 -3.57 13.84
N ILE A 59 -4.26 -4.49 12.88
CA ILE A 59 -5.15 -4.42 11.70
C ILE A 59 -6.63 -4.65 12.06
N GLU A 60 -6.89 -5.58 12.98
CA GLU A 60 -8.26 -6.03 13.30
C GLU A 60 -9.22 -4.89 13.70
N PRO A 61 -8.89 -4.01 14.66
CA PRO A 61 -9.79 -2.93 15.04
C PRO A 61 -10.03 -1.91 13.91
N ILE A 62 -9.09 -1.77 12.97
CA ILE A 62 -9.27 -0.88 11.80
C ILE A 62 -10.30 -1.49 10.84
N LEU A 63 -10.24 -2.80 10.62
CA LEU A 63 -11.21 -3.50 9.79
C LEU A 63 -12.60 -3.58 10.45
N ASP A 64 -12.65 -3.68 11.78
CA ASP A 64 -13.90 -3.65 12.54
C ASP A 64 -14.69 -2.36 12.27
N ASP A 65 -14.02 -1.20 12.16
CA ASP A 65 -14.66 0.08 11.82
C ASP A 65 -15.28 0.05 10.41
N ILE A 66 -14.57 -0.49 9.41
CA ILE A 66 -15.06 -0.60 8.03
C ILE A 66 -16.26 -1.54 7.97
N GLU A 67 -16.19 -2.68 8.66
CA GLU A 67 -17.21 -3.71 8.60
C GLU A 67 -18.48 -3.35 9.37
N THR A 68 -18.32 -2.58 10.45
CA THR A 68 -19.43 -2.13 11.28
C THR A 68 -20.15 -0.94 10.65
N TYR A 69 -19.41 0.02 10.09
CA TYR A 69 -19.97 1.31 9.67
C TYR A 69 -19.91 1.58 8.16
N GLY A 70 -19.28 0.71 7.37
CA GLY A 70 -19.04 0.94 5.93
C GLY A 70 -20.30 0.96 5.06
N ASP A 71 -21.40 0.39 5.53
CA ASP A 71 -22.71 0.47 4.86
C ASP A 71 -23.35 1.86 4.97
N GLY A 72 -22.89 2.67 5.93
CA GLY A 72 -23.28 4.07 6.06
C GLY A 72 -22.49 5.04 5.16
N VAL A 73 -21.54 4.55 4.38
CA VAL A 73 -20.75 5.36 3.45
C VAL A 73 -21.35 5.24 2.06
N VAL A 74 -21.65 6.37 1.43
CA VAL A 74 -21.97 6.43 0.00
C VAL A 74 -20.68 6.31 -0.79
N TRP A 75 -20.48 5.18 -1.45
CA TRP A 75 -19.37 4.92 -2.38
C TRP A 75 -19.75 5.38 -3.79
N GLY A 76 -19.67 6.70 -4.00
CA GLY A 76 -20.24 7.39 -5.16
C GLY A 76 -19.41 7.28 -6.44
N GLY A 77 -20.11 7.30 -7.58
CA GLY A 77 -19.52 7.14 -8.90
C GLY A 77 -18.83 5.78 -9.04
N GLU A 78 -17.58 5.77 -9.50
CA GLU A 78 -16.78 4.57 -9.66
C GLU A 78 -15.96 4.21 -8.40
N SER A 79 -16.28 4.81 -7.25
CA SER A 79 -15.65 4.44 -5.99
C SER A 79 -16.05 3.02 -5.58
N ILE A 80 -15.07 2.13 -5.52
CA ILE A 80 -15.24 0.75 -5.05
C ILE A 80 -14.96 0.74 -3.54
N PRO A 81 -15.83 0.17 -2.69
CA PRO A 81 -15.54 0.00 -1.27
C PRO A 81 -14.22 -0.73 -1.07
N ARG A 82 -13.31 -0.12 -0.31
CA ARG A 82 -11.95 -0.66 -0.14
C ARG A 82 -11.39 -0.49 1.27
N TYR A 83 -10.36 -1.28 1.56
CA TYR A 83 -9.40 -1.00 2.64
C TYR A 83 -7.99 -0.89 2.09
N PHE A 84 -7.21 0.08 2.58
CA PHE A 84 -5.80 0.24 2.27
C PHE A 84 -4.94 0.05 3.54
N PRO A 85 -4.17 -1.04 3.65
CA PRO A 85 -3.26 -1.29 4.77
C PRO A 85 -2.06 -0.36 4.68
N ASN A 86 -2.18 0.85 5.20
CA ASN A 86 -1.19 1.89 5.02
C ASN A 86 -0.04 1.81 6.06
N TYR A 87 1.12 1.31 5.64
CA TYR A 87 2.36 1.33 6.42
C TYR A 87 3.28 2.51 6.08
N GLY A 88 2.76 3.54 5.41
CA GLY A 88 3.56 4.67 4.95
C GLY A 88 4.15 4.43 3.56
N PRO A 89 4.38 5.50 2.79
CA PRO A 89 4.98 5.39 1.48
C PRO A 89 6.42 4.92 1.59
N GLY A 90 6.74 3.79 0.94
CA GLY A 90 8.09 3.24 0.98
C GLY A 90 8.32 2.19 2.07
N VAL A 91 7.28 1.44 2.49
CA VAL A 91 7.46 0.34 3.47
C VAL A 91 8.46 -0.72 3.01
N MET A 92 8.74 -0.81 1.70
CA MET A 92 9.81 -1.66 1.19
C MET A 92 11.19 -1.30 1.77
N ALA A 93 11.46 -0.04 2.13
CA ALA A 93 12.68 0.33 2.85
C ALA A 93 12.80 -0.42 4.19
N ALA A 94 11.68 -0.66 4.88
CA ALA A 94 11.68 -1.44 6.11
C ALA A 94 11.97 -2.93 5.87
N VAL A 95 11.44 -3.49 4.77
CA VAL A 95 11.80 -4.84 4.32
C VAL A 95 13.29 -4.93 4.00
N LEU A 96 13.91 -3.86 3.49
CA LEU A 96 15.34 -3.79 3.18
C LEU A 96 16.23 -3.42 4.37
N GLY A 97 15.66 -3.29 5.58
CA GLY A 97 16.43 -3.11 6.81
C GLY A 97 16.52 -1.66 7.32
N VAL A 98 15.60 -0.78 6.94
CA VAL A 98 15.33 0.47 7.66
C VAL A 98 14.36 0.19 8.81
N THR A 99 14.59 0.78 9.98
CA THR A 99 13.59 0.77 11.04
C THR A 99 12.60 1.91 10.81
N PRO A 100 11.30 1.65 10.57
CA PRO A 100 10.34 2.72 10.41
C PRO A 100 10.03 3.41 11.74
N GLU A 101 9.74 4.70 11.67
CA GLU A 101 9.38 5.55 12.80
C GLU A 101 7.99 6.14 12.59
N TYR A 102 7.06 5.89 13.50
CA TYR A 102 5.79 6.59 13.52
C TYR A 102 5.95 7.94 14.22
N LYS A 103 5.81 9.03 13.46
CA LYS A 103 6.06 10.40 13.93
C LYS A 103 5.13 11.39 13.25
N GLY A 104 4.56 12.30 14.04
CA GLY A 104 3.71 13.37 13.53
C GLY A 104 2.44 12.88 12.83
N GLY A 105 1.93 11.70 13.19
CA GLY A 105 0.74 11.12 12.56
C GLY A 105 0.99 10.36 11.26
N THR A 106 2.26 10.13 10.90
CA THR A 106 2.69 9.45 9.66
C THR A 106 3.85 8.49 9.94
N ILE A 107 4.25 7.69 8.96
CA ILE A 107 5.35 6.71 9.08
C ILE A 107 6.52 7.16 8.22
N TRP A 108 7.71 7.18 8.80
CA TRP A 108 8.94 7.68 8.18
C TRP A 108 10.01 6.59 8.11
N PHE A 109 10.79 6.60 7.03
CA PHE A 109 11.87 5.65 6.78
C PHE A 109 13.18 6.40 6.62
N HIS A 110 14.06 6.27 7.61
CA HIS A 110 15.40 6.84 7.50
C HIS A 110 16.43 5.98 8.25
N ARG A 111 17.51 5.62 7.55
CA ARG A 111 18.68 4.97 8.11
C ARG A 111 19.92 5.44 7.36
N LYS A 112 20.67 6.36 7.94
CA LYS A 112 21.93 6.82 7.33
C LYS A 112 22.87 5.64 7.07
N THR A 113 23.21 5.45 5.80
CA THR A 113 24.09 4.39 5.30
C THR A 113 25.22 5.03 4.51
N ASP A 114 26.46 4.59 4.73
CA ASP A 114 27.60 5.09 3.97
C ASP A 114 27.53 4.60 2.52
N LEU A 115 27.91 5.46 1.57
CA LEU A 115 27.86 5.17 0.12
C LEU A 115 28.64 3.90 -0.27
N LYS A 116 29.71 3.57 0.45
CA LYS A 116 30.52 2.37 0.20
C LYS A 116 29.82 1.07 0.60
N ASP A 117 28.83 1.14 1.48
CA ASP A 117 28.15 -0.01 2.09
C ASP A 117 26.72 -0.19 1.53
N ILE A 118 26.21 0.76 0.74
CA ILE A 118 24.81 0.72 0.29
C ILE A 118 24.46 -0.52 -0.52
N VAL A 119 25.36 -0.95 -1.42
CA VAL A 119 25.13 -2.12 -2.26
C VAL A 119 25.03 -3.38 -1.40
N SER A 120 26.00 -3.61 -0.51
CA SER A 120 25.98 -4.80 0.37
C SER A 120 24.78 -4.79 1.31
N VAL A 121 24.41 -3.64 1.88
CA VAL A 121 23.20 -3.51 2.72
C VAL A 121 21.94 -3.94 1.96
N LEU A 122 21.80 -3.53 0.69
CA LEU A 122 20.65 -3.91 -0.13
C LEU A 122 20.69 -5.40 -0.49
N GLU A 123 21.86 -5.94 -0.87
CA GLU A 123 22.02 -7.35 -1.23
C GLU A 123 21.69 -8.29 -0.05
N ASP A 124 22.19 -7.96 1.15
CA ASP A 124 22.05 -8.75 2.38
C ASP A 124 20.60 -8.83 2.87
N ALA A 125 19.72 -7.91 2.45
CA ALA A 125 18.31 -7.91 2.84
C ALA A 125 17.60 -9.18 2.33
N LYS A 126 17.18 -10.04 3.27
CA LYS A 126 16.51 -11.31 2.96
C LYS A 126 15.01 -11.10 2.78
N ILE A 127 14.47 -11.52 1.63
CA ILE A 127 13.03 -11.52 1.35
C ILE A 127 12.48 -12.93 1.62
N ASN A 128 12.33 -13.27 2.90
CA ASN A 128 11.85 -14.56 3.39
C ASN A 128 11.25 -14.44 4.80
N ASP A 129 10.78 -15.54 5.37
CA ASP A 129 10.06 -15.53 6.66
C ASP A 129 10.92 -15.22 7.89
N THR A 130 12.24 -15.04 7.75
CA THR A 130 13.07 -14.50 8.84
C THR A 130 13.01 -12.98 8.94
N ASN A 131 12.54 -12.31 7.88
CA ASN A 131 12.36 -10.87 7.83
C ASN A 131 11.00 -10.48 8.44
N GLU A 132 11.05 -9.68 9.50
CA GLU A 132 9.88 -9.25 10.26
C GLU A 132 8.89 -8.46 9.41
N TRP A 133 9.37 -7.47 8.65
CA TRP A 133 8.51 -6.62 7.82
C TRP A 133 7.91 -7.41 6.66
N TYR A 134 8.68 -8.27 6.00
CA TYR A 134 8.13 -9.16 4.97
C TYR A 134 6.99 -10.02 5.51
N ARG A 135 7.16 -10.66 6.67
CA ARG A 135 6.09 -11.46 7.30
C ARG A 135 4.90 -10.60 7.69
N ARG A 136 5.14 -9.40 8.24
CA ARG A 136 4.08 -8.47 8.65
C ARG A 136 3.22 -8.07 7.47
N LEU A 137 3.82 -7.63 6.37
CA LEU A 137 3.09 -7.26 5.16
C LEU A 137 2.22 -8.43 4.67
N LYS A 138 2.78 -9.63 4.56
CA LYS A 138 2.02 -10.83 4.17
C LYS A 138 0.87 -11.15 5.14
N ARG A 139 1.08 -11.00 6.45
CA ARG A 139 0.05 -11.25 7.46
C ARG A 139 -1.09 -10.25 7.33
N THR A 140 -0.76 -8.96 7.31
CA THR A 140 -1.72 -7.86 7.21
C THR A 140 -2.53 -7.95 5.93
N THR A 141 -1.87 -8.15 4.78
CA THR A 141 -2.54 -8.30 3.48
C THR A 141 -3.48 -9.50 3.47
N ARG A 142 -3.08 -10.64 4.05
CA ARG A 142 -3.95 -11.84 4.13
C ARG A 142 -5.20 -11.59 4.96
N ILE A 143 -5.04 -11.05 6.17
CA ILE A 143 -6.17 -10.76 7.06
C ILE A 143 -7.16 -9.80 6.37
N ALA A 144 -6.63 -8.71 5.79
CA ALA A 144 -7.44 -7.76 5.05
C ALA A 144 -8.19 -8.42 3.89
N ALA A 145 -7.50 -9.22 3.07
CA ALA A 145 -8.08 -9.80 1.86
C ALA A 145 -9.17 -10.83 2.19
N GLU A 146 -8.92 -11.71 3.18
CA GLU A 146 -9.91 -12.67 3.65
C GLU A 146 -11.15 -11.99 4.23
N ARG A 147 -10.97 -10.92 5.01
CA ARG A 147 -12.07 -10.14 5.58
C ARG A 147 -12.82 -9.34 4.50
N GLY A 148 -12.12 -8.70 3.57
CA GLY A 148 -12.71 -7.97 2.45
C GLY A 148 -13.59 -8.83 1.56
N ALA A 149 -13.10 -10.01 1.16
CA ALA A 149 -13.85 -10.98 0.38
C ALA A 149 -15.16 -11.41 1.08
N LYS A 150 -15.14 -11.55 2.41
CA LYS A 150 -16.31 -11.92 3.19
C LYS A 150 -17.30 -10.76 3.41
N HIS A 151 -16.82 -9.52 3.49
CA HIS A 151 -17.62 -8.36 3.90
C HIS A 151 -18.02 -7.40 2.77
N GLY A 152 -17.53 -7.64 1.54
CA GLY A 152 -17.96 -6.92 0.33
C GLY A 152 -17.12 -5.69 0.01
N TYR A 153 -15.82 -5.69 0.32
CA TYR A 153 -14.89 -4.64 -0.07
C TYR A 153 -13.59 -5.22 -0.64
N VAL A 154 -12.90 -4.44 -1.48
CA VAL A 154 -11.60 -4.82 -2.04
C VAL A 154 -10.46 -4.38 -1.12
N VAL A 155 -9.27 -4.96 -1.33
CA VAL A 155 -8.07 -4.59 -0.59
C VAL A 155 -7.06 -3.98 -1.53
N ALA A 156 -6.60 -2.79 -1.19
CA ALA A 156 -5.47 -2.17 -1.84
C ALA A 156 -4.16 -2.80 -1.34
N MET A 157 -3.15 -2.88 -2.20
CA MET A 157 -1.80 -3.22 -1.72
C MET A 157 -1.24 -2.04 -0.94
N THR A 158 -0.52 -2.32 0.15
CA THR A 158 0.24 -1.30 0.89
C THR A 158 1.20 -0.55 -0.05
N ASP A 159 1.52 0.71 0.25
CA ASP A 159 2.47 1.43 -0.58
C ASP A 159 3.92 0.96 -0.36
N LEU A 160 4.42 0.17 -1.30
CA LEU A 160 5.80 -0.27 -1.33
C LEU A 160 6.79 0.88 -1.65
N GLY A 161 6.30 1.99 -2.20
CA GLY A 161 7.05 3.19 -2.57
C GLY A 161 7.79 3.11 -3.90
N GLY A 162 8.36 4.23 -4.33
CA GLY A 162 9.22 4.29 -5.51
C GLY A 162 10.62 3.72 -5.24
N ILE A 163 11.23 3.13 -6.26
CA ILE A 163 12.58 2.52 -6.16
C ILE A 163 13.63 3.53 -5.66
N LEU A 164 13.57 4.78 -6.13
CA LEU A 164 14.50 5.83 -5.69
C LEU A 164 14.13 6.38 -4.32
N ASP A 165 12.85 6.43 -3.95
CA ASP A 165 12.42 6.86 -2.62
C ASP A 165 12.93 5.89 -1.54
N ILE A 166 12.89 4.59 -1.84
CA ILE A 166 13.48 3.54 -1.00
C ILE A 166 14.98 3.78 -0.83
N LEU A 167 15.72 4.08 -1.91
CA LEU A 167 17.16 4.38 -1.82
C LEU A 167 17.43 5.66 -1.01
N VAL A 168 16.57 6.67 -1.14
CA VAL A 168 16.62 7.90 -0.35
C VAL A 168 16.45 7.62 1.14
N SER A 169 15.69 6.61 1.55
CA SER A 169 15.60 6.21 2.96
C SER A 169 16.95 5.81 3.56
N PHE A 170 17.90 5.32 2.75
CA PHE A 170 19.24 4.93 3.20
C PHE A 170 20.28 6.06 3.09
N LEU A 171 20.29 6.77 1.97
CA LEU A 171 21.35 7.75 1.66
C LEU A 171 20.94 9.19 1.94
N GLY A 172 19.63 9.46 1.97
CA GLY A 172 19.09 10.81 1.92
C GLY A 172 19.05 11.38 0.50
N PRO A 173 18.21 12.40 0.26
CA PRO A 173 17.93 12.90 -1.08
C PRO A 173 19.15 13.55 -1.73
N THR A 174 19.95 14.28 -0.96
CA THR A 174 21.15 14.97 -1.47
C THR A 174 22.16 14.00 -2.04
N ASP A 175 22.48 12.92 -1.32
CA ASP A 175 23.49 11.96 -1.77
C ASP A 175 23.00 11.20 -3.00
N VAL A 176 21.72 10.81 -3.05
CA VAL A 176 21.13 10.20 -4.26
C VAL A 176 21.27 11.12 -5.47
N ILE A 177 20.88 12.40 -5.36
CA ILE A 177 20.98 13.38 -6.47
C ILE A 177 22.44 13.61 -6.89
N VAL A 178 23.36 13.72 -5.93
CA VAL A 178 24.79 13.91 -6.22
C VAL A 178 25.37 12.69 -6.93
N GLN A 179 25.02 11.48 -6.49
CA GLN A 179 25.51 10.25 -7.11
C GLN A 179 24.88 10.00 -8.48
N MET A 180 23.63 10.38 -8.74
CA MET A 180 23.07 10.32 -10.10
C MET A 180 23.94 11.07 -11.12
N ARG A 181 24.60 12.16 -10.69
CA ARG A 181 25.54 12.90 -11.54
C ARG A 181 26.96 12.35 -11.51
N ARG A 182 27.49 12.02 -10.32
CA ARG A 182 28.91 11.70 -10.12
C ARG A 182 29.24 10.21 -10.29
N ASN A 183 28.29 9.35 -9.99
CA ASN A 183 28.42 7.90 -10.04
C ASN A 183 27.07 7.24 -10.40
N PRO A 184 26.55 7.47 -11.63
CA PRO A 184 25.26 6.94 -12.04
C PRO A 184 25.20 5.41 -12.01
N GLU A 185 26.32 4.72 -12.22
CA GLU A 185 26.41 3.25 -12.16
C GLU A 185 26.08 2.70 -10.77
N LEU A 186 26.49 3.39 -9.70
CA LEU A 186 26.12 3.02 -8.33
C LEU A 186 24.61 3.11 -8.12
N ILE A 187 23.98 4.18 -8.60
CA ILE A 187 22.52 4.36 -8.49
C ILE A 187 21.79 3.30 -9.31
N ASP A 188 22.26 3.00 -10.52
CA ASP A 188 21.66 1.96 -11.35
C ASP A 188 21.79 0.57 -10.72
N THR A 189 22.95 0.25 -10.13
CA THR A 189 23.16 -0.99 -9.38
C THR A 189 22.17 -1.11 -8.23
N CYS A 190 22.03 -0.05 -7.41
CA CYS A 190 21.07 -0.03 -6.31
C CYS A 190 19.63 -0.19 -6.82
N ARG A 191 19.27 0.50 -7.92
CA ARG A 191 17.96 0.44 -8.56
C ARG A 191 17.60 -0.99 -8.96
N VAL A 192 18.53 -1.71 -9.59
CA VAL A 192 18.32 -3.11 -10.00
C VAL A 192 18.09 -4.01 -8.80
N ILE A 193 18.94 -3.94 -7.76
CA ILE A 193 18.80 -4.77 -6.55
C ILE A 193 17.47 -4.51 -5.85
N ILE A 194 17.08 -3.23 -5.70
CA ILE A 194 15.81 -2.86 -5.09
C ILE A 194 14.64 -3.37 -5.95
N MET A 195 14.70 -3.19 -7.28
CA MET A 195 13.64 -3.62 -8.20
C MET A 195 13.39 -5.13 -8.12
N GLU A 196 14.45 -5.95 -8.13
CA GLU A 196 14.31 -7.41 -8.06
C GLU A 196 13.60 -7.85 -6.76
N LYS A 197 13.99 -7.26 -5.63
CA LYS A 197 13.37 -7.57 -4.32
C LYS A 197 11.96 -6.98 -4.23
N TYR A 198 11.74 -5.80 -4.80
CA TYR A 198 10.44 -5.14 -4.86
C TYR A 198 9.43 -6.00 -5.59
N LEU A 199 9.75 -6.47 -6.81
CA LEU A 199 8.86 -7.30 -7.62
C LEU A 199 8.48 -8.58 -6.89
N LYS A 200 9.43 -9.21 -6.19
CA LYS A 200 9.14 -10.38 -5.37
C LYS A 200 8.12 -10.09 -4.27
N VAL A 201 8.24 -8.97 -3.56
CA VAL A 201 7.27 -8.60 -2.51
C VAL A 201 5.92 -8.23 -3.13
N TYR A 202 5.93 -7.46 -4.21
CA TYR A 202 4.74 -7.09 -4.96
C TYR A 202 3.95 -8.33 -5.39
N ASP A 203 4.59 -9.27 -6.10
CA ASP A 203 3.95 -10.49 -6.59
C ASP A 203 3.38 -11.33 -5.45
N GLU A 204 4.11 -11.47 -4.34
CA GLU A 204 3.64 -12.24 -3.18
C GLU A 204 2.39 -11.60 -2.56
N LEU A 205 2.39 -10.28 -2.35
CA LEU A 205 1.23 -9.57 -1.80
C LEU A 205 0.05 -9.60 -2.78
N GLN A 206 0.30 -9.43 -4.08
CA GLN A 206 -0.73 -9.51 -5.11
C GLN A 206 -1.38 -10.90 -5.15
N ASN A 207 -0.56 -11.95 -5.10
CA ASN A 207 -1.04 -13.33 -5.08
C ASN A 207 -1.91 -13.61 -3.86
N ILE A 208 -1.58 -13.05 -2.69
CA ILE A 208 -2.41 -13.17 -1.49
C ILE A 208 -3.79 -12.50 -1.72
N ILE A 209 -3.82 -11.29 -2.25
CA ILE A 209 -5.08 -10.56 -2.53
C ILE A 209 -5.94 -11.34 -3.53
N ASN A 210 -5.35 -11.77 -4.65
CA ASN A 210 -6.04 -12.52 -5.69
C ASN A 210 -6.60 -13.86 -5.16
N SER A 211 -5.82 -14.56 -4.34
CA SER A 211 -6.21 -15.90 -3.81
C SER A 211 -7.36 -15.83 -2.80
N ALA A 212 -7.57 -14.68 -2.16
CA ALA A 212 -8.70 -14.48 -1.24
C ALA A 212 -10.04 -14.30 -1.95
N GLY A 213 -10.05 -14.14 -3.28
CA GLY A 213 -11.27 -13.91 -4.05
C GLY A 213 -11.70 -12.45 -4.14
N CYS A 214 -10.81 -11.50 -3.80
CA CYS A 214 -11.03 -10.09 -4.12
C CYS A 214 -11.00 -9.89 -5.65
N ASP A 215 -12.13 -9.53 -6.26
CA ASP A 215 -12.21 -9.19 -7.68
C ASP A 215 -11.69 -7.76 -7.90
N GLY A 216 -10.37 -7.68 -8.13
CA GLY A 216 -9.60 -6.45 -8.31
C GLY A 216 -8.79 -6.06 -7.07
N MET A 217 -7.77 -5.22 -7.30
CA MET A 217 -7.04 -4.49 -6.27
C MET A 217 -7.21 -3.00 -6.52
N ASP A 218 -6.93 -2.20 -5.50
CA ASP A 218 -6.76 -0.76 -5.65
C ASP A 218 -5.33 -0.34 -5.26
N THR A 219 -4.94 0.89 -5.59
CA THR A 219 -3.72 1.54 -5.13
C THR A 219 -4.07 2.93 -4.65
N TRP A 220 -3.81 3.21 -3.37
CA TRP A 220 -4.06 4.47 -2.68
C TRP A 220 -5.53 4.88 -2.49
#